data_AF-A0A7C2EIU2-F1
#
_entry.id   AF-A0A7C2EIU2-F1
#
_cell.length_a   1.000
_cell.length_b   1.000
_cell.length_c   1.000
_cell.angle_alpha   90.00
_cell.angle_beta   90.00
_cell.angle_gamma   90.00
#
_symmetry.space_group_name_H-M   'P 1'
#
loop_
_entity.id
_entity.type
_entity.pdbx_description
1 polymer ?
#
loop_
_entity_poly.entity_id
_entity_poly.type
_entity_poly.pdbx_seq_one_letter_code
_entity_poly.pdbx_strand_id
1 'polypeptide(L)'
;MLLKKQKGFRKGVLLRRSDFEYVLPPELIAQEPLPRRDESRLLVVRRDREEFEHRIFRDILEYLVPGDLLVVNETKVLPVRLFGVKEGTGGRVELLLLRAGGNDVWEVLVRPGRRVAPGTRLVFGEG
;
A
#
# COMPACT_ATOMS: atom_id res chain seq x y z
N MET A 1 -26.13 -22.13 18.95
CA MET A 1 -24.78 -21.51 18.94
C MET A 1 -24.99 -20.00 19.00
N LEU A 2 -24.82 -19.38 20.17
CA LEU A 2 -25.08 -17.95 20.38
C LEU A 2 -23.92 -17.11 19.82
N LEU A 3 -24.20 -16.23 18.85
CA LEU A 3 -23.30 -15.12 18.54
C LEU A 3 -23.40 -14.06 19.64
N LYS A 4 -22.40 -14.00 20.52
CA LYS A 4 -22.18 -12.84 21.39
C LYS A 4 -21.80 -11.64 20.51
N LYS A 5 -22.68 -10.65 20.41
CA LYS A 5 -22.34 -9.31 19.91
C LYS A 5 -21.20 -8.74 20.77
N GLN A 6 -20.04 -8.49 20.17
CA GLN A 6 -18.96 -7.76 20.83
C GLN A 6 -19.43 -6.33 21.14
N LYS A 7 -19.29 -5.96 22.41
CA LYS A 7 -19.51 -4.62 22.94
C LYS A 7 -18.34 -3.70 22.54
N GLY A 8 -18.67 -2.49 22.09
CA GLY A 8 -17.83 -1.30 22.34
C GLY A 8 -16.86 -0.89 21.25
N PHE A 9 -17.35 -0.48 20.07
CA PHE A 9 -16.64 0.55 19.31
C PHE A 9 -16.72 1.86 20.13
N ARG A 10 -15.59 2.36 20.64
CA ARG A 10 -15.51 3.75 21.11
C ARG A 10 -15.99 4.64 19.95
N LYS A 11 -16.93 5.56 20.22
CA LYS A 11 -17.35 6.57 19.23
C LYS A 11 -16.08 7.24 18.69
N GLY A 12 -15.71 6.92 17.46
CA GLY A 12 -14.58 7.57 16.79
C GLY A 12 -14.89 9.06 16.65
N VAL A 13 -13.89 9.90 16.89
CA VAL A 13 -13.97 11.32 16.54
C VAL A 13 -14.23 11.40 15.04
N LEU A 14 -15.24 12.18 14.64
CA LEU A 14 -15.49 12.45 13.22
C LEU A 14 -14.39 13.38 12.73
N LEU A 15 -13.35 12.80 12.15
CA LEU A 15 -12.27 13.54 11.52
C LEU A 15 -12.73 14.05 10.16
N ARG A 16 -12.48 15.34 9.91
CA ARG A 16 -12.74 16.00 8.63
C ARG A 16 -11.40 16.22 7.92
N ARG A 17 -11.45 16.34 6.60
CA ARG A 17 -10.27 16.68 5.77
C ARG A 17 -9.52 17.92 6.30
N SER A 18 -10.27 18.90 6.79
CA SER A 18 -9.75 20.15 7.36
C SER A 18 -8.89 19.96 8.61
N ASP A 19 -9.09 18.87 9.36
CA ASP A 19 -8.34 18.62 10.61
C ASP A 19 -6.87 18.24 10.32
N PHE A 20 -6.51 18.07 9.05
CA PHE A 20 -5.15 17.77 8.55
C PHE A 20 -4.61 18.85 7.61
N GLU A 21 -5.28 20.01 7.50
CA GLU A 21 -4.77 21.14 6.72
C GLU A 21 -3.66 21.89 7.47
N TYR A 22 -2.60 22.26 6.76
CA TYR A 22 -1.53 23.11 7.25
C TYR A 22 -1.04 24.01 6.11
N VAL A 23 -0.42 25.15 6.47
CA VAL A 23 0.18 26.05 5.49
C VAL A 23 1.52 25.47 5.05
N LEU A 24 1.62 25.08 3.77
CA LEU A 24 2.85 24.62 3.15
C LEU A 24 3.25 25.62 2.05
N PRO A 25 4.25 26.49 2.31
CA PRO A 25 4.81 27.35 1.27
C PRO A 25 5.35 26.51 0.10
N PRO A 26 5.00 26.81 -1.16
CA PRO A 26 5.41 26.02 -2.33
C PRO A 26 6.93 25.84 -2.47
N GLU A 27 7.71 26.83 -2.03
CA GLU A 27 9.17 26.83 -2.05
C GLU A 27 9.79 25.79 -1.11
N LEU A 28 9.05 25.27 -0.13
CA LEU A 28 9.50 24.20 0.77
C LEU A 28 9.22 22.80 0.20
N ILE A 29 8.59 22.69 -0.97
CA ILE A 29 8.37 21.42 -1.67
C ILE A 29 9.59 21.12 -2.53
N ALA A 30 10.39 20.14 -2.11
CA ALA A 30 11.56 19.70 -2.87
C ALA A 30 11.15 19.21 -4.27
N GLN A 31 11.74 19.81 -5.30
CA GLN A 31 11.52 19.44 -6.71
C GLN A 31 12.45 18.30 -7.14
N GLU A 32 13.63 18.24 -6.55
CA GLU A 32 14.65 17.23 -6.81
C GLU A 32 15.24 16.74 -5.49
N PRO A 33 15.70 15.47 -5.41
CA PRO A 33 16.43 14.99 -4.25
C PRO A 33 17.80 15.67 -4.13
N LEU A 34 18.35 15.69 -2.91
CA LEU A 34 19.75 16.07 -2.71
C LEU A 34 20.70 15.09 -3.46
N PRO A 35 21.86 15.55 -3.95
CA PRO A 35 22.86 14.69 -4.59
C PRO A 35 23.31 13.52 -3.71
N ARG A 36 23.41 13.78 -2.40
CA ARG A 36 23.65 12.77 -1.37
C ARG A 36 22.39 12.62 -0.53
N ARG A 37 21.71 11.49 -0.67
CA ARG A 37 20.40 11.24 -0.06
C ARG A 37 20.45 11.20 1.47
N ASP A 38 21.56 10.72 2.02
CA ASP A 38 21.81 10.62 3.47
C ASP A 38 22.07 11.98 4.14
N GLU A 39 22.26 13.05 3.36
CA GLU A 39 22.40 14.44 3.84
C GLU A 39 21.05 15.18 3.97
N SER A 40 19.93 14.51 3.68
CA SER A 40 18.59 15.08 3.91
C SER A 40 18.31 15.31 5.39
N ARG A 41 17.47 16.30 5.71
CA ARG A 41 17.05 16.56 7.09
C ARG A 41 16.16 15.42 7.61
N LEU A 42 16.35 15.06 8.87
CA LEU A 42 15.55 14.10 9.61
C LEU A 42 14.90 14.81 10.79
N LEU A 43 13.55 14.86 10.83
CA LEU A 43 12.80 15.29 12.00
C LEU A 43 12.48 14.06 12.85
N VAL A 44 13.04 14.01 14.05
CA VAL A 44 12.72 12.96 15.02
C VAL A 44 11.61 13.46 15.94
N VAL A 45 10.55 12.66 16.07
CA VAL A 45 9.42 12.95 16.96
C VAL A 45 9.41 11.93 18.10
N ARG A 46 9.72 12.38 19.32
CA ARG A 46 9.67 11.56 20.55
C ARG A 46 8.26 11.58 21.12
N ARG A 47 7.42 10.64 20.67
CA ARG A 47 5.99 10.60 21.06
C ARG A 47 5.75 10.41 22.56
N ASP A 48 6.69 9.81 23.27
CA ASP A 48 6.65 9.58 24.72
C ASP A 48 6.90 10.85 25.54
N ARG A 49 7.65 11.82 24.97
CA ARG A 49 8.04 13.07 25.65
C ARG A 49 7.47 14.32 24.99
N GLU A 50 6.76 14.17 23.87
CA GLU A 50 6.27 15.28 23.03
C GLU A 50 7.40 16.21 22.57
N GLU A 51 8.59 15.66 22.36
CA GLU A 51 9.78 16.41 21.95
C GLU A 51 10.10 16.22 20.46
N PHE A 52 10.76 17.23 19.89
CA PHE A 52 11.22 17.25 18.51
C PHE A 52 12.74 17.43 18.46
N GLU A 53 13.42 16.63 17.64
CA GLU A 53 14.85 16.81 17.36
C GLU A 53 15.07 17.01 15.85
N HIS A 54 15.98 17.92 15.51
CA HIS A 54 16.43 18.11 14.12
C HIS A 54 17.79 17.43 13.92
N ARG A 55 17.85 16.51 12.96
CA ARG A 55 19.03 15.71 12.60
C ARG A 55 19.25 15.70 11.10
N ILE A 56 20.30 15.01 10.68
CA ILE A 56 20.53 14.60 9.29
C ILE A 56 20.22 13.10 9.17
N PHE A 57 19.74 12.65 8.01
CA PHE A 57 19.24 11.29 7.83
C PHE A 57 20.28 10.21 8.14
N ARG A 58 21.56 10.46 7.88
CA ARG A 58 22.65 9.56 8.26
C ARG A 58 22.75 9.28 9.77
N ASP A 59 22.25 10.18 10.61
CA ASP A 59 22.22 10.04 12.07
C ASP A 59 21.16 9.01 12.52
N ILE A 60 20.33 8.48 11.61
CA ILE A 60 19.31 7.46 11.93
C ILE A 60 19.88 6.23 12.66
N LEU A 61 21.16 5.92 12.44
CA LEU A 61 21.84 4.81 13.10
C LEU A 61 21.96 5.00 14.62
N GLU A 62 21.92 6.24 15.12
CA GLU A 62 21.90 6.53 16.57
C GLU A 62 20.56 6.17 17.24
N TYR A 63 19.52 5.91 16.42
CA TYR A 63 18.15 5.65 16.88
C TYR A 63 17.75 4.18 16.76
N LEU A 64 18.62 3.33 16.20
CA LEU A 64 18.41 1.90 16.05
C LEU A 64 19.28 1.15 17.04
N VAL A 65 18.70 0.17 17.72
CA VAL A 65 19.41 -0.69 18.67
C VAL A 65 19.52 -2.13 18.14
N PRO A 66 20.51 -2.91 18.62
CA PRO A 66 20.59 -4.32 18.27
C PRO A 66 19.28 -5.05 18.58
N GLY A 67 18.74 -5.73 17.56
CA GLY A 67 17.44 -6.42 17.63
C GLY A 67 16.32 -5.71 16.88
N ASP A 68 16.49 -4.45 16.49
CA ASP A 68 15.52 -3.74 15.64
C ASP A 68 15.47 -4.33 14.22
N LEU A 69 14.27 -4.32 13.63
CA LEU A 69 14.03 -4.77 12.26
C LEU A 69 13.64 -3.59 11.36
N LEU A 70 14.52 -3.26 10.42
CA LEU A 70 14.20 -2.29 9.37
C LEU A 70 13.48 -2.99 8.20
N VAL A 71 12.18 -2.76 8.07
CA VAL A 71 11.38 -3.28 6.97
C VAL A 71 11.40 -2.27 5.82
N VAL A 72 12.13 -2.60 4.75
CA VAL A 72 12.23 -1.76 3.55
C VAL A 72 11.26 -2.27 2.49
N ASN A 73 10.48 -1.37 1.89
CA ASN A 73 9.61 -1.71 0.78
C ASN A 73 10.38 -1.65 -0.55
N GLU A 74 10.60 -2.81 -1.17
CA GLU A 74 11.11 -2.92 -2.53
C GLU A 74 9.94 -3.12 -3.51
N THR A 75 9.62 -2.09 -4.31
CA THR A 75 8.53 -2.17 -5.30
C THR A 75 9.04 -2.78 -6.61
N LYS A 76 8.40 -3.85 -7.09
CA LYS A 76 8.63 -4.44 -8.42
C LYS A 76 7.38 -4.29 -9.28
N VAL A 77 7.50 -3.61 -10.42
CA VAL A 77 6.42 -3.51 -11.41
C VAL A 77 6.46 -4.76 -12.28
N LEU A 78 5.47 -5.63 -12.12
CA LEU A 78 5.26 -6.78 -12.98
C LEU A 78 4.15 -6.44 -14.01
N PRO A 79 4.38 -6.56 -15.32
CA PRO A 79 3.35 -6.36 -16.33
C PRO A 79 2.47 -7.63 -16.42
N VAL A 80 1.62 -7.83 -15.42
CA VAL A 80 0.88 -9.08 -15.21
C VAL A 80 -0.63 -8.89 -15.26
N ARG A 81 -1.08 -7.97 -16.11
CA ARG A 81 -2.51 -7.75 -16.33
C ARG A 81 -2.99 -8.47 -17.57
N LEU A 82 -4.04 -9.26 -17.42
CA LEU A 82 -4.76 -9.88 -18.52
C LEU A 82 -6.17 -9.30 -18.58
N PHE A 83 -6.58 -8.91 -19.78
CA PHE A 83 -7.93 -8.45 -20.07
C PHE A 83 -8.63 -9.52 -20.89
N GLY A 84 -9.81 -9.94 -20.42
CA GLY A 84 -10.58 -10.99 -21.05
C GLY A 84 -12.07 -10.75 -20.93
N VAL A 85 -12.82 -11.69 -21.49
CA VAL A 85 -14.29 -11.71 -21.46
C VAL A 85 -14.77 -13.04 -20.90
N LYS A 86 -15.89 -12.99 -20.17
CA LYS A 86 -16.56 -14.20 -19.73
C LYS A 86 -17.19 -14.92 -20.91
N GLU A 87 -16.90 -16.20 -21.04
CA GLU A 87 -17.48 -17.07 -22.06
C GLU A 87 -19.02 -17.07 -21.95
N GLY A 88 -19.70 -16.93 -23.08
CA GLY A 88 -21.17 -16.88 -23.16
C GLY A 88 -21.80 -15.51 -22.87
N THR A 89 -21.35 -14.78 -21.84
CA THR A 89 -21.98 -13.48 -21.48
C THR A 89 -21.26 -12.25 -22.02
N GLY A 90 -20.01 -12.37 -22.49
CA GLY A 90 -19.21 -11.25 -22.98
C GLY A 90 -18.80 -10.22 -21.92
N GLY A 91 -18.97 -10.55 -20.64
CA GLY A 91 -18.69 -9.62 -19.54
C GLY A 91 -17.18 -9.41 -19.39
N ARG A 92 -16.72 -8.16 -19.46
CA ARG A 92 -15.30 -7.81 -19.31
C ARG A 92 -14.75 -8.14 -17.93
N VAL A 93 -13.54 -8.69 -17.89
CA VAL A 93 -12.77 -9.02 -16.69
C VAL A 93 -11.32 -8.58 -16.85
N GLU A 94 -10.77 -7.99 -15.79
CA GLU A 94 -9.34 -7.74 -15.59
C GLU A 94 -8.82 -8.74 -14.55
N LEU A 95 -7.73 -9.43 -14.88
CA LEU A 95 -6.93 -10.23 -13.97
C LEU A 95 -5.60 -9.55 -13.71
N LEU A 96 -5.20 -9.44 -12.45
CA LEU A 96 -3.84 -9.09 -12.05
C LEU A 96 -3.18 -10.34 -11.45
N LEU A 97 -2.18 -10.90 -12.12
CA LEU A 97 -1.46 -12.06 -11.59
C LEU A 97 -0.59 -11.63 -10.40
N LEU A 98 -0.63 -12.39 -9.32
CA LEU A 98 0.09 -12.10 -8.08
C LEU A 98 1.28 -13.04 -7.91
N ARG A 99 1.04 -14.34 -8.08
CA ARG A 99 2.05 -15.38 -7.87
C ARG A 99 1.77 -16.62 -8.73
N ALA A 100 2.80 -17.17 -9.36
CA ALA A 100 2.71 -18.46 -10.03
C ALA A 100 2.68 -19.59 -8.99
N GLY A 101 1.69 -20.48 -9.09
CA GLY A 101 1.57 -21.69 -8.28
C GLY A 101 2.21 -22.93 -8.93
N GLY A 102 2.68 -22.83 -10.18
CA GLY A 102 3.16 -23.96 -10.98
C GLY A 102 2.02 -24.65 -11.74
N ASN A 103 2.35 -25.51 -12.72
CA ASN A 103 1.38 -26.25 -13.55
C ASN A 103 0.27 -25.36 -14.15
N ASP A 104 0.66 -24.19 -14.67
CA ASP A 104 -0.26 -23.17 -15.23
C ASP A 104 -1.31 -22.60 -14.26
N VAL A 105 -1.11 -22.80 -12.95
CA VAL A 105 -1.94 -22.24 -11.90
C VAL A 105 -1.34 -20.91 -11.43
N TRP A 106 -2.20 -19.90 -11.28
CA TRP A 106 -1.83 -18.58 -10.81
C TRP A 106 -2.76 -18.11 -9.70
N GLU A 107 -2.18 -17.47 -8.68
CA GLU A 107 -2.92 -16.60 -7.77
C GLU A 107 -3.19 -15.27 -8.47
N VAL A 108 -4.45 -14.85 -8.53
CA VAL A 108 -4.88 -13.68 -9.28
C VAL A 108 -5.85 -12.82 -8.48
N LEU A 109 -5.77 -11.50 -8.67
CA LEU A 109 -6.83 -10.58 -8.27
C LEU A 109 -7.76 -10.33 -9.47
N VAL A 110 -9.07 -10.53 -9.27
CA VAL A 110 -10.08 -10.44 -10.34
C VAL A 110 -10.94 -9.19 -10.19
N ARG A 111 -11.17 -8.48 -11.29
CA ARG A 111 -12.11 -7.35 -11.36
C ARG A 111 -13.05 -7.48 -12.57
N PRO A 112 -14.39 -7.50 -12.38
CA PRO A 112 -15.12 -7.52 -11.11
C PRO A 112 -15.17 -8.93 -10.48
N GLY A 113 -14.53 -9.13 -9.32
CA GLY A 113 -14.40 -10.44 -8.69
C GLY A 113 -15.71 -11.16 -8.35
N ARG A 114 -16.79 -10.43 -8.02
CA ARG A 114 -18.11 -11.03 -7.73
C ARG A 114 -18.73 -11.79 -8.91
N ARG A 115 -18.28 -11.53 -10.15
CA ARG A 115 -18.88 -12.12 -11.37
C ARG A 115 -18.11 -13.34 -11.89
N VAL A 116 -17.03 -13.73 -11.23
CA VAL A 116 -16.16 -14.84 -11.59
C VAL A 116 -16.15 -15.85 -10.44
N ALA A 117 -17.11 -16.79 -10.48
CA ALA A 117 -17.20 -17.89 -9.53
C ALA A 117 -16.28 -19.06 -9.95
N PRO A 118 -15.94 -19.99 -9.05
CA PRO A 118 -15.22 -21.22 -9.42
C PRO A 118 -15.88 -21.93 -10.62
N GLY A 119 -15.05 -22.34 -11.58
CA GLY A 119 -15.50 -22.95 -12.84
C GLY A 119 -15.87 -21.95 -13.95
N THR A 120 -15.82 -20.64 -13.69
CA THR A 120 -16.02 -19.62 -14.75
C THR A 120 -14.87 -19.71 -15.77
N ARG A 121 -15.24 -19.82 -17.06
CA ARG A 121 -14.29 -19.74 -18.17
C ARG A 121 -14.18 -18.32 -18.68
N LEU A 122 -12.94 -17.87 -18.85
CA LEU A 122 -12.59 -16.56 -19.35
C LEU A 122 -11.76 -16.75 -20.61
N VAL A 123 -12.07 -15.97 -21.64
CA VAL A 123 -11.33 -15.95 -22.90
C VAL A 123 -10.48 -14.68 -22.93
N PHE A 124 -9.22 -14.82 -23.31
CA PHE A 124 -8.24 -13.74 -23.40
C PHE A 124 -7.69 -13.70 -24.83
N GLY A 125 -7.38 -12.51 -25.35
CA GLY A 125 -6.74 -12.35 -26.65
C GLY A 125 -7.68 -12.44 -27.86
N GLU A 126 -8.66 -11.55 -27.97
CA GLU A 126 -9.25 -11.24 -29.29
C GLU A 126 -8.29 -10.36 -30.10
N GLY A 127 -7.18 -10.96 -30.50
CA GLY A 127 -6.15 -10.45 -31.39
C GLY A 127 -5.45 -11.61 -32.09
#